data_AF-A0A920BIK9-F1
#
_entry.id   AF-A0A920BIK9-F1
#
_cell.length_a   1.000
_cell.length_b   1.000
_cell.length_c   1.000
_cell.angle_alpha   90.00
_cell.angle_beta   90.00
_cell.angle_gamma   90.00
#
_symmetry.space_group_name_H-M   'P 1'
#
loop_
_entity.id
_entity.type
_entity.pdbx_description
1 polymer ?
#
loop_
_entity_poly.entity_id
_entity_poly.type
_entity_poly.pdbx_seq_one_letter_code
_entity_poly.pdbx_strand_id
1 'polypeptide(L)'
;MSKSELSPAGTISVLETPESITKKIKRAVTDSDGDVRFDVEEKPGVSNLLSILAAATSSTPEKVASSYSRYGDLKATLPTL
;
A
#
# COMPACT_ATOMS: atom_id res chain seq x y z
N MET A 1 5.28 -2.73 -12.39
CA MET A 1 3.82 -2.50 -12.52
C MET A 1 3.46 -2.45 -14.00
N SER A 2 3.11 -3.59 -14.61
CA SER A 2 2.73 -3.68 -16.02
C SER A 2 1.26 -4.07 -16.14
N LYS A 3 0.52 -3.42 -17.03
CA LYS A 3 -0.89 -3.75 -17.33
C LYS A 3 -1.07 -5.16 -17.94
N SER A 4 0.02 -5.86 -18.28
CA SER A 4 0.02 -7.15 -18.96
C SER A 4 0.26 -8.38 -18.07
N GLU A 5 0.37 -8.21 -16.74
CA GLU A 5 0.45 -9.36 -15.82
C GLU A 5 -0.95 -9.88 -15.44
N LEU A 6 -1.19 -11.15 -15.76
CA LEU A 6 -2.42 -11.94 -15.52
C LEU A 6 -2.80 -12.12 -14.04
N SER A 7 -2.09 -11.49 -13.09
CA SER A 7 -2.46 -11.52 -11.68
C SER A 7 -3.28 -10.27 -11.32
N PRO A 8 -4.62 -10.39 -11.23
CA PRO A 8 -5.47 -9.26 -10.83
C PRO A 8 -5.16 -8.74 -9.41
N ALA A 9 -4.32 -9.42 -8.64
CA ALA A 9 -3.94 -9.00 -7.29
C ALA A 9 -2.93 -7.84 -7.26
N GLY A 10 -2.15 -7.62 -8.32
CA GLY A 10 -1.08 -6.61 -8.36
C GLY A 10 -1.51 -5.22 -8.83
N THR A 11 -2.77 -5.03 -9.21
CA THR A 11 -3.29 -3.77 -9.74
C THR A 11 -4.61 -3.40 -9.08
N ILE A 12 -4.82 -2.12 -8.82
CA ILE A 12 -6.11 -1.56 -8.41
C ILE A 12 -6.66 -0.76 -9.59
N SER A 13 -7.83 -1.15 -10.11
CA SER A 13 -8.57 -0.38 -11.10
C SER A 13 -9.35 0.76 -10.44
N VAL A 14 -9.49 1.89 -11.15
CA VAL A 14 -10.22 3.08 -10.67
C VAL A 14 -11.70 2.78 -10.40
N LEU A 15 -12.26 1.76 -11.06
CA LEU A 15 -13.67 1.35 -10.92
C LEU A 15 -13.84 0.10 -10.02
N GLU A 16 -12.83 -0.28 -9.26
CA GLU A 16 -12.98 -1.38 -8.31
C GLU A 16 -13.84 -1.01 -7.11
N THR A 17 -14.57 -1.99 -6.57
CA THR A 17 -15.36 -1.77 -5.35
C THR A 17 -14.44 -1.64 -4.13
N PRO A 18 -14.86 -0.90 -3.10
CA PRO A 18 -14.10 -0.75 -1.85
C PRO A 18 -13.70 -2.09 -1.22
N GLU A 19 -14.56 -3.12 -1.29
CA GLU A 19 -14.25 -4.45 -0.74
C GLU A 19 -13.15 -5.17 -1.53
N SER A 20 -13.12 -5.02 -2.86
CA SER A 20 -12.06 -5.57 -3.71
C SER A 20 -10.72 -4.92 -3.38
N ILE A 21 -10.70 -3.59 -3.31
CA ILE A 21 -9.53 -2.79 -2.96
C ILE A 21 -9.00 -3.22 -1.58
N THR A 22 -9.90 -3.33 -0.59
CA THR A 22 -9.57 -3.81 0.76
C THR A 22 -8.86 -5.15 0.74
N LYS A 23 -9.39 -6.13 -0.01
CA LYS A 23 -8.80 -7.47 -0.09
C LYS A 23 -7.42 -7.46 -0.74
N LYS A 24 -7.22 -6.66 -1.78
CA LYS A 24 -5.92 -6.53 -2.45
C LYS A 24 -4.88 -5.89 -1.55
N ILE A 25 -5.24 -4.80 -0.87
CA ILE A 25 -4.33 -4.09 0.03
C ILE A 25 -3.92 -4.98 1.22
N LYS A 26 -4.88 -5.71 1.81
CA LYS A 26 -4.57 -6.67 2.89
C LYS A 26 -3.63 -7.80 2.44
N ARG A 27 -3.70 -8.20 1.17
CA ARG A 27 -2.86 -9.26 0.57
C ARG A 27 -1.57 -8.74 -0.06
N ALA A 28 -1.36 -7.43 -0.10
CA ALA A 28 -0.16 -6.84 -0.67
C ALA A 28 1.09 -7.43 0.00
N VAL A 29 2.03 -7.88 -0.83
CA VAL A 29 3.29 -8.47 -0.34
C VAL A 29 4.12 -7.37 0.29
N THR A 30 4.55 -7.62 1.53
CA THR A 30 5.48 -6.80 2.29
C THR A 30 6.64 -7.67 2.72
N ASP A 31 7.74 -7.05 3.11
CA ASP A 31 8.86 -7.76 3.75
C ASP A 31 8.49 -8.26 5.16
N SER A 32 9.47 -8.87 5.82
CA SER A 32 9.35 -9.47 7.15
C SER A 32 9.90 -8.61 8.29
N ASP A 33 10.49 -7.44 8.02
CA ASP A 33 11.21 -6.67 9.05
C ASP A 33 10.27 -5.95 10.02
N GLY A 34 9.02 -5.70 9.59
CA GLY A 34 7.99 -5.06 10.40
C GLY A 34 8.11 -3.54 10.53
N ASP A 35 9.16 -2.93 9.98
CA ASP A 35 9.43 -1.49 10.05
C ASP A 35 8.72 -0.70 8.94
N VAL A 36 7.85 0.23 9.33
CA VAL A 36 7.10 1.07 8.38
C VAL A 36 7.92 2.28 8.00
N ARG A 37 8.76 2.14 6.96
CA ARG A 37 9.54 3.25 6.39
C ARG A 37 9.43 3.31 4.88
N PHE A 38 9.60 4.52 4.35
CA PHE A 38 9.69 4.75 2.91
C PHE A 38 11.13 4.52 2.44
N ASP A 39 11.32 3.42 1.73
CA ASP A 39 12.57 3.05 1.05
C ASP A 39 12.22 2.19 -0.17
N VAL A 40 12.42 2.75 -1.35
CA VAL A 40 12.01 2.11 -2.60
C VAL A 40 12.92 0.93 -2.97
N GLU A 41 14.19 0.96 -2.54
CA GLU A 41 15.16 -0.09 -2.87
C GLU A 41 15.02 -1.28 -1.92
N GLU A 42 15.02 -1.01 -0.61
CA GLU A 42 14.98 -2.08 0.41
C GLU A 42 13.55 -2.54 0.74
N LYS A 43 12.55 -1.65 0.60
CA LYS A 43 11.15 -1.93 0.99
C LYS A 43 10.14 -1.57 -0.11
N PRO A 44 10.29 -2.07 -1.35
CA PRO A 44 9.47 -1.65 -2.48
C PRO A 44 7.96 -1.86 -2.25
N GLY A 45 7.57 -2.93 -1.57
CA GLY A 45 6.16 -3.23 -1.25
C GLY A 45 5.55 -2.23 -0.26
N VAL A 46 6.26 -1.93 0.84
CA VAL A 46 5.80 -0.96 1.85
C VAL A 46 5.79 0.45 1.27
N SER A 47 6.84 0.82 0.52
CA SER A 47 6.98 2.11 -0.13
C SER A 47 5.88 2.39 -1.16
N ASN A 48 5.48 1.36 -1.91
CA ASN A 48 4.34 1.47 -2.81
C ASN A 48 3.02 1.74 -2.05
N LEU A 49 2.75 1.00 -0.97
CA LEU A 49 1.56 1.23 -0.14
C LEU A 49 1.53 2.64 0.47
N LEU A 50 2.67 3.10 0.99
CA LEU A 50 2.83 4.46 1.52
C LEU A 50 2.61 5.52 0.44
N SER A 51 3.06 5.28 -0.78
CA SER A 51 2.86 6.20 -1.91
C SER A 51 1.39 6.33 -2.28
N ILE A 52 0.66 5.22 -2.33
CA ILE A 52 -0.79 5.21 -2.61
C ILE A 52 -1.52 5.99 -1.50
N LEU A 53 -1.19 5.73 -0.23
CA LEU A 53 -1.80 6.40 0.91
C LEU A 53 -1.49 7.91 0.94
N ALA A 54 -0.26 8.28 0.65
CA ALA A 54 0.18 9.68 0.55
C ALA A 54 -0.58 10.43 -0.55
N ALA A 55 -0.75 9.81 -1.72
CA ALA A 55 -1.53 10.38 -2.83
C ALA A 55 -3.01 10.59 -2.44
N ALA A 56 -3.63 9.61 -1.78
CA ALA A 56 -5.03 9.71 -1.34
C ALA A 56 -5.24 10.76 -0.24
N THR A 57 -4.23 11.01 0.61
CA THR A 57 -4.32 11.93 1.76
C THR A 57 -3.68 13.30 1.51
N SER A 58 -3.22 13.58 0.28
CA SER A 58 -2.46 14.80 -0.06
C SER A 58 -1.26 15.03 0.88
N SER A 59 -0.52 13.96 1.17
CA SER A 59 0.64 13.95 2.07
C SER A 59 1.89 13.42 1.34
N THR A 60 3.02 13.27 2.03
CA THR A 60 4.22 12.59 1.50
C THR A 60 4.35 11.18 2.10
N PRO A 61 4.96 10.22 1.38
CA PRO A 61 5.13 8.86 1.88
C PRO A 61 5.87 8.79 3.23
N GLU A 62 6.86 9.65 3.44
CA GLU A 62 7.64 9.74 4.68
C GLU A 62 6.78 10.23 5.85
N LYS A 63 5.95 11.25 5.61
CA LYS A 63 5.03 11.78 6.61
C LYS A 63 3.98 10.74 6.98
N VAL A 64 3.46 10.03 5.99
CA VAL A 64 2.51 8.93 6.22
C VAL A 64 3.18 7.81 7.02
N ALA A 65 4.40 7.41 6.66
CA ALA A 65 5.14 6.35 7.35
C ALA A 65 5.27 6.62 8.86
N SER A 66 5.55 7.87 9.24
CA SER A 66 5.65 8.27 10.65
C SER A 66 4.38 8.05 11.49
N SER A 67 3.22 7.87 10.84
CA SER A 67 1.94 7.62 11.52
C SER A 67 1.70 6.15 11.84
N TYR A 68 2.57 5.23 11.41
CA TYR A 68 2.38 3.79 11.56
C TYR A 68 3.63 3.11 12.10
N SER A 69 3.42 2.15 13.00
CA SER A 69 4.50 1.31 13.55
C SER A 69 4.39 -0.15 13.11
N ARG A 70 3.27 -0.55 12.50
CA ARG A 70 3.00 -1.94 12.10
C ARG A 70 2.35 -2.00 10.71
N TYR A 71 2.73 -3.00 9.91
CA TYR A 71 2.14 -3.24 8.59
C TYR A 71 0.64 -3.51 8.62
N GLY A 72 0.14 -4.14 9.69
CA GLY A 72 -1.28 -4.42 9.85
C GLY A 72 -2.11 -3.15 9.88
N ASP A 73 -1.64 -2.13 10.61
CA ASP A 73 -2.33 -0.86 10.78
C ASP A 73 -2.30 -0.05 9.48
N LEU A 74 -1.14 -0.02 8.80
CA LEU A 74 -0.99 0.58 7.47
C LEU A 74 -1.97 -0.04 6.45
N LYS A 75 -2.07 -1.37 6.40
CA LYS A 75 -2.96 -2.08 5.47
C LYS A 75 -4.44 -1.94 5.85
N ALA A 76 -4.75 -1.62 7.10
CA ALA A 76 -6.13 -1.43 7.58
C ALA A 76 -6.68 -0.03 7.30
N THR A 77 -5.83 1.00 7.25
CA THR A 77 -6.27 2.39 6.99
C THR A 77 -6.53 2.67 5.51
N LEU A 78 -5.67 2.16 4.64
CA LEU A 78 -5.75 2.37 3.19
C LEU A 78 -7.14 2.12 2.55
N PRO A 79 -7.93 1.11 2.97
CA PRO A 79 -9.26 0.85 2.40
C PRO A 79 -10.41 1.69 2.96
N THR A 80 -10.16 2.56 3.94
CA THR A 80 -11.19 3.40 4.58
C THR A 80 -11.19 4.86 4.09
N LEU A 81 -10.34 5.17 3.11
CA LEU A 81 -10.25 6.46 2.40
C LEU A 81 -11.12 6.45 1.15
#